data_AF-A0A950CWZ4-F1
#
_entry.id   AF-A0A950CWZ4-F1
#
_cell.length_a   1.000
_cell.length_b   1.000
_cell.length_c   1.000
_cell.angle_alpha   90.00
_cell.angle_beta   90.00
_cell.angle_gamma   90.00
#
_symmetry.space_group_name_H-M   'P 1'
#
loop_
_entity.id
_entity.type
_entity.pdbx_description
1 polymer ?
#
loop_
_entity_poly.entity_id
_entity_poly.type
_entity_poly.pdbx_seq_one_letter_code
_entity_poly.pdbx_strand_id
1 'polypeptide(L)'
;MLQQLSPLILQHRGKGEMAGFLLDKQKSSTAFVMNGYLVSVSLDEIFGFGAEKAFGLIIATGANEFMGAGRGFRVKFAARSAGPSHAGIGYAEEGSFENGTWRAGRRLNGDENDQGHYWRFSPQSTSIEKVLVYRFE
;
A
#
# COMPACT_ATOMS: atom_id res chain seq x y z
N MET A 1 3.82 -7.75 -13.80
CA MET A 1 3.28 -7.27 -12.50
C MET A 1 1.79 -7.59 -12.35
N LEU A 2 0.86 -6.98 -13.10
CA LEU A 2 -0.58 -7.29 -12.95
C LEU A 2 -0.95 -8.76 -13.18
N GLN A 3 -0.25 -9.45 -14.10
CA GLN A 3 -0.45 -10.89 -14.32
C GLN A 3 -0.14 -11.74 -13.07
N GLN A 4 0.85 -11.33 -12.27
CA GLN A 4 1.22 -12.01 -11.02
C GLN A 4 0.13 -11.86 -9.95
N LEU A 5 -0.61 -10.74 -9.98
CA LEU A 5 -1.70 -10.45 -9.04
C LEU A 5 -3.05 -10.98 -9.52
N SER A 6 -3.13 -11.58 -10.71
CA SER A 6 -4.40 -11.99 -11.31
C SER A 6 -5.22 -12.94 -10.42
N PRO A 7 -4.63 -13.97 -9.75
CA PRO A 7 -5.38 -14.82 -8.83
C PRO A 7 -5.98 -14.04 -7.65
N LEU A 8 -5.20 -13.14 -7.03
CA LEU A 8 -5.67 -12.29 -5.93
C LEU A 8 -6.75 -11.30 -6.38
N ILE A 9 -6.55 -10.66 -7.54
CA ILE A 9 -7.55 -9.76 -8.12
C ILE A 9 -8.87 -10.49 -8.32
N LEU A 10 -8.84 -11.70 -8.90
CA LEU A 10 -10.05 -12.50 -9.11
C LEU A 10 -10.72 -12.90 -7.78
N GLN A 11 -9.93 -13.24 -6.76
CA GLN A 11 -10.42 -13.63 -5.44
C GLN A 11 -11.10 -12.48 -4.68
N HIS A 12 -10.61 -11.24 -4.84
CA HIS A 12 -11.07 -10.06 -4.10
C HIS A 12 -11.99 -9.12 -4.91
N ARG A 13 -12.15 -9.37 -6.22
CA ARG A 13 -13.00 -8.54 -7.10
C ARG A 13 -14.44 -8.51 -6.60
N GLY A 14 -15.00 -7.30 -6.53
CA GLY A 14 -16.41 -7.08 -6.19
C GLY A 14 -16.74 -7.15 -4.69
N LYS A 15 -15.74 -7.35 -3.81
CA LYS A 15 -15.93 -7.44 -2.36
C LYS A 15 -15.69 -6.14 -1.60
N GLY A 16 -15.26 -5.07 -2.29
CA GLY A 16 -14.86 -3.82 -1.64
C GLY A 16 -13.49 -3.90 -0.94
N GLU A 17 -12.75 -4.98 -1.13
CA GLU A 17 -11.45 -5.24 -0.50
C GLU A 17 -10.27 -4.79 -1.38
N MET A 18 -10.54 -4.18 -2.54
CA MET A 18 -9.50 -3.70 -3.45
C MET A 18 -9.84 -2.35 -4.05
N ALA A 19 -8.83 -1.51 -4.25
CA ALA A 19 -8.98 -0.19 -4.84
C ALA A 19 -7.80 0.12 -5.78
N GLY A 20 -8.11 0.41 -7.05
CA GLY A 20 -7.16 0.93 -8.03
C GLY A 20 -7.24 2.45 -8.11
N PHE A 21 -6.11 3.11 -8.37
CA PHE A 21 -6.05 4.56 -8.46
C PHE A 21 -5.01 5.05 -9.47
N LEU A 22 -5.25 6.28 -9.95
CA LEU A 22 -4.32 7.10 -10.70
C LEU A 22 -4.29 8.47 -10.02
N LEU A 23 -3.09 8.99 -9.79
CA LEU A 23 -2.83 10.29 -9.18
C LEU A 23 -1.92 11.11 -10.08
N ASP A 24 -2.10 12.42 -10.05
CA ASP A 24 -1.29 13.42 -10.72
C ASP A 24 -1.35 14.75 -9.95
N LYS A 25 -0.79 15.83 -10.50
CA LYS A 25 -0.81 17.14 -9.86
C LYS A 25 -2.21 17.74 -9.69
N GLN A 26 -3.20 17.30 -10.48
CA GLN A 26 -4.59 17.74 -10.39
C GLN A 26 -5.36 16.96 -9.32
N LYS A 27 -5.06 15.65 -9.19
CA LYS A 27 -5.58 14.77 -8.15
C LYS A 27 -4.42 14.07 -7.44
N SER A 28 -3.81 14.77 -6.49
CA SER A 28 -2.59 14.31 -5.80
C SER A 28 -2.84 13.30 -4.68
N SER A 29 -4.11 13.05 -4.33
CA SER A 29 -4.46 12.06 -3.31
C SER A 29 -5.85 11.46 -3.52
N THR A 30 -6.07 10.31 -2.87
CA THR A 30 -7.36 9.63 -2.76
C THR A 30 -7.38 8.81 -1.47
N ALA A 31 -8.56 8.37 -1.03
CA ALA A 31 -8.66 7.54 0.16
C ALA A 31 -9.75 6.49 0.00
N PHE A 32 -9.53 5.34 0.65
CA PHE A 32 -10.43 4.19 0.63
C PHE A 32 -10.68 3.69 2.04
N VAL A 33 -11.80 2.99 2.23
CA VAL A 33 -12.09 2.32 3.49
C VAL A 33 -12.10 0.83 3.23
N MET A 34 -11.20 0.10 3.91
CA MET A 34 -11.05 -1.35 3.78
C MET A 34 -10.48 -1.92 5.07
N ASN A 35 -10.96 -3.10 5.47
CA ASN A 35 -10.58 -3.80 6.71
C ASN A 35 -10.57 -2.95 7.98
N GLY A 36 -11.50 -2.00 8.10
CA GLY A 36 -11.60 -1.12 9.26
C GLY A 36 -10.56 0.00 9.32
N TYR A 37 -9.78 0.19 8.26
CA TYR A 37 -8.83 1.29 8.11
C TYR A 37 -9.31 2.30 7.07
N LEU A 38 -9.02 3.58 7.31
CA LEU A 38 -8.93 4.59 6.28
C LEU A 38 -7.52 4.47 5.66
N VAL A 39 -7.48 4.13 4.38
CA VAL A 39 -6.27 3.96 3.59
C VAL A 39 -6.11 5.20 2.71
N SER A 40 -5.31 6.15 3.17
CA SER A 40 -5.05 7.41 2.48
C SER A 40 -3.84 7.26 1.58
N VAL A 41 -4.02 7.53 0.29
CA VAL A 41 -2.98 7.42 -0.73
C VAL A 41 -2.66 8.80 -1.29
N SER A 42 -1.39 9.16 -1.34
CA SER A 42 -0.94 10.41 -1.94
C SER A 42 0.30 10.19 -2.82
N LEU A 43 0.61 11.17 -3.66
CA LEU A 43 1.90 11.21 -4.35
C LEU A 43 3.04 11.10 -3.33
N ASP A 44 4.07 10.34 -3.68
CA ASP A 44 5.29 10.29 -2.90
C ASP A 44 6.04 11.62 -3.04
N GLU A 45 6.43 12.21 -1.92
CA GLU A 45 7.03 13.56 -1.87
C GLU A 45 8.36 13.57 -1.10
N ILE A 46 8.85 12.41 -0.67
CA ILE A 46 10.00 12.28 0.22
C ILE A 46 11.32 12.31 -0.58
N PHE A 47 12.40 12.80 0.03
CA PHE A 47 13.76 12.90 -0.52
C PHE A 47 13.93 13.80 -1.75
N GLY A 48 13.05 14.79 -1.94
CA GLY A 48 13.19 15.75 -3.05
C GLY A 48 12.85 15.19 -4.43
N PHE A 49 12.35 13.95 -4.50
CA PHE A 49 11.87 13.30 -5.73
C PHE A 49 10.35 13.20 -5.74
N GLY A 50 9.68 14.35 -5.66
CA GLY A 50 8.22 14.40 -5.71
C GLY A 50 7.68 13.74 -6.98
N ALA A 51 6.89 12.68 -6.81
CA ALA A 51 6.24 12.01 -7.92
C ALA A 51 5.24 12.96 -8.58
N GLU A 52 5.33 13.16 -9.89
CA GLU A 52 4.33 13.95 -10.62
C GLU A 52 3.08 13.14 -10.98
N LYS A 53 3.24 11.81 -11.05
CA LYS A 53 2.20 10.85 -11.37
C LYS A 53 2.42 9.58 -10.57
N ALA A 54 1.32 8.98 -10.12
CA ALA A 54 1.34 7.69 -9.47
C ALA A 54 0.18 6.83 -9.96
N PHE A 55 0.37 5.53 -9.93
CA PHE A 55 -0.71 4.57 -10.13
C PHE A 55 -0.50 3.40 -9.19
N GLY A 56 -1.59 2.74 -8.84
CA GLY A 56 -1.47 1.53 -8.07
C GLY A 56 -2.78 0.83 -7.82
N LEU A 57 -2.63 -0.32 -7.19
CA LEU A 57 -3.69 -1.17 -6.67
C LEU A 57 -3.34 -1.52 -5.23
N ILE A 58 -4.30 -1.34 -4.33
CA ILE A 58 -4.21 -1.84 -2.95
C ILE A 58 -5.30 -2.89 -2.77
N ILE A 59 -4.94 -4.03 -2.16
CA ILE A 59 -5.83 -5.14 -1.84
C ILE A 59 -5.67 -5.46 -0.35
N ALA A 60 -6.76 -5.55 0.38
CA ALA A 60 -6.75 -6.03 1.75
C ALA A 60 -6.73 -7.57 1.74
N THR A 61 -5.65 -8.18 2.24
CA THR A 61 -5.42 -9.64 2.18
C THR A 61 -5.59 -10.33 3.53
N GLY A 62 -5.71 -9.56 4.61
CA GLY A 62 -6.04 -10.03 5.95
C GLY A 62 -6.44 -8.86 6.86
N ALA A 63 -6.89 -9.11 8.09
CA ALA A 63 -7.45 -8.09 8.96
C ALA A 63 -6.56 -6.84 9.14
N ASN A 64 -5.23 -7.04 9.21
CA ASN A 64 -4.23 -5.98 9.30
C ASN A 64 -3.16 -6.10 8.20
N GLU A 65 -3.45 -6.84 7.13
CA GLU A 65 -2.51 -7.12 6.04
C GLU A 65 -3.04 -6.57 4.72
N PHE A 66 -2.17 -5.88 4.00
CA PHE A 66 -2.47 -5.32 2.69
C PHE A 66 -1.38 -5.67 1.68
N MET A 67 -1.80 -5.88 0.44
CA MET A 67 -0.94 -6.02 -0.74
C MET A 67 -1.06 -4.75 -1.58
N GLY A 68 0.06 -4.27 -2.08
CA GLY A 68 0.15 -3.03 -2.82
C GLY A 68 1.01 -3.24 -4.04
N ALA A 69 0.63 -2.57 -5.12
CA ALA A 69 1.23 -2.79 -6.41
C ALA A 69 1.19 -1.51 -7.21
N GLY A 70 2.33 -0.89 -7.50
CA GLY A 70 2.38 0.30 -8.35
C GLY A 70 3.69 1.06 -8.22
N ARG A 71 3.64 2.37 -8.40
CA ARG A 71 4.80 3.27 -8.24
C ARG A 71 4.38 4.70 -7.88
N GLY A 72 5.29 5.42 -7.24
CA GLY A 72 5.22 6.87 -7.04
C GLY A 72 4.21 7.36 -6.02
N PHE A 73 3.72 6.49 -5.14
CA PHE A 73 2.75 6.86 -4.11
C PHE A 73 3.21 6.44 -2.72
N ARG A 74 2.56 6.99 -1.71
CA ARG A 74 2.70 6.58 -0.32
C ARG A 74 1.32 6.40 0.31
N VAL A 75 1.26 5.54 1.32
CA VAL A 75 0.02 5.14 1.98
C VAL A 75 0.13 5.40 3.47
N LYS A 76 -0.87 6.08 4.03
CA LYS A 76 -1.06 6.25 5.47
C LYS A 76 -2.31 5.51 5.91
N PHE A 77 -2.20 4.81 7.03
CA PHE A 77 -3.30 4.10 7.65
C PHE A 77 -3.81 4.87 8.87
N ALA A 78 -5.12 4.88 9.05
CA ALA A 78 -5.77 5.31 10.29
C ALA A 78 -6.90 4.35 10.63
N ALA A 79 -7.00 3.93 11.88
CA ALA A 79 -8.07 3.03 12.30
C ALA A 79 -9.42 3.76 12.33
N ARG A 80 -10.49 3.11 11.86
CA ARG A 80 -11.86 3.63 11.92
C ARG A 80 -12.73 2.95 12.98
N SER A 81 -12.27 1.87 13.57
CA SER A 81 -12.96 1.12 14.63
C SER A 81 -12.64 1.67 16.02
N ALA A 82 -13.48 1.36 17.00
CA ALA A 82 -13.23 1.70 18.40
C ALA A 82 -11.86 1.18 18.89
N GLY A 83 -11.25 1.87 19.85
CA GLY A 83 -9.88 1.63 20.33
C GLY A 83 -8.86 2.63 19.76
N PRO A 84 -7.55 2.32 19.80
CA PRO A 84 -6.49 3.25 19.41
C PRO A 84 -6.63 3.69 17.94
N SER A 85 -6.68 5.00 17.69
CA SER A 85 -6.96 5.56 16.37
C SER A 85 -5.74 5.57 15.45
N HIS A 86 -4.53 5.63 16.03
CA HIS A 86 -3.29 5.62 15.27
C HIS A 86 -2.98 4.22 14.75
N ALA A 87 -2.50 4.16 13.52
CA ALA A 87 -1.99 2.96 12.90
C ALA A 87 -0.58 3.21 12.36
N GLY A 88 0.31 2.25 12.60
CA GLY A 88 1.70 2.29 12.18
C GLY A 88 2.03 1.12 11.26
N ILE A 89 3.13 1.25 10.53
CA ILE A 89 3.68 0.15 9.75
C ILE A 89 4.46 -0.77 10.70
N GLY A 90 3.95 -1.97 10.96
CA GLY A 90 4.72 -2.99 11.68
C GLY A 90 5.86 -3.50 10.82
N TYR A 91 5.59 -3.56 9.51
CA TYR A 91 6.49 -4.16 8.53
C TYR A 91 6.00 -3.95 7.11
N ALA A 92 6.91 -3.66 6.20
CA ALA A 92 6.67 -3.71 4.76
C ALA A 92 7.77 -4.53 4.09
N GLU A 93 7.42 -5.26 3.05
CA GLU A 93 8.35 -6.07 2.27
C GLU A 93 8.00 -6.02 0.78
N GLU A 94 9.02 -5.85 -0.07
CA GLU A 94 8.92 -6.09 -1.50
C GLU A 94 8.92 -7.58 -1.78
N GLY A 95 8.30 -7.99 -2.88
CA GLY A 95 8.33 -9.38 -3.31
C GLY A 95 7.67 -9.61 -4.65
N SER A 96 7.43 -10.88 -4.94
CA SER A 96 6.80 -11.32 -6.19
C SER A 96 5.89 -12.51 -5.93
N PHE A 97 5.06 -12.86 -6.92
CA PHE A 97 4.35 -14.12 -6.91
C PHE A 97 5.03 -15.11 -7.85
N GLU A 98 5.38 -16.27 -7.30
CA GLU A 98 5.85 -17.43 -8.05
C GLU A 98 4.81 -18.54 -7.91
N ASN A 99 4.22 -18.97 -9.03
CA ASN A 99 3.18 -20.01 -9.05
C ASN A 99 2.04 -19.75 -8.05
N GLY A 100 1.60 -18.49 -7.93
CA GLY A 100 0.53 -18.08 -7.02
C GLY A 100 0.92 -17.99 -5.55
N THR A 101 2.18 -18.25 -5.21
CA THR A 101 2.71 -18.15 -3.84
C THR A 101 3.53 -16.89 -3.67
N TRP A 102 3.34 -16.17 -2.57
CA TRP A 102 4.14 -15.00 -2.22
C TRP A 102 5.60 -15.40 -1.94
N ARG A 103 6.53 -14.69 -2.58
CA ARG A 103 7.96 -14.78 -2.33
C ARG A 103 8.44 -13.43 -1.81
N ALA A 104 8.72 -13.40 -0.51
CA ALA A 104 9.28 -12.21 0.13
C ALA A 104 10.70 -11.96 -0.40
N GLY A 105 10.96 -10.72 -0.77
CA GLY A 105 12.27 -10.19 -1.15
C GLY A 105 12.85 -9.34 -0.02
N ARG A 106 13.01 -8.04 -0.27
CA ARG A 106 13.60 -7.10 0.71
C ARG A 106 12.57 -6.64 1.73
N ARG A 107 13.01 -6.53 2.99
CA ARG A 107 12.30 -5.80 4.03
C ARG A 107 12.56 -4.31 3.88
N LEU A 108 11.51 -3.50 3.92
CA LEU A 108 11.58 -2.04 3.82
C LEU A 108 11.51 -1.42 5.22
N ASN A 109 12.50 -0.58 5.56
CA ASN A 109 12.53 0.05 6.89
C ASN A 109 13.21 1.44 6.89
N GLY A 110 13.05 2.18 7.98
CA GLY A 110 13.64 3.51 8.15
C GLY A 110 13.16 4.49 7.07
N ASP A 111 14.07 4.98 6.26
CA ASP A 111 13.76 5.93 5.17
C ASP A 111 12.83 5.33 4.09
N GLU A 112 12.81 4.01 3.94
CA GLU A 112 11.96 3.33 2.96
C GLU A 112 10.48 3.28 3.39
N ASN A 113 10.17 3.51 4.67
CA ASN A 113 8.79 3.58 5.18
C ASN A 113 8.51 4.89 5.96
N ASP A 114 9.29 5.94 5.69
CA ASP A 114 9.20 7.23 6.39
C ASP A 114 9.16 7.06 7.92
N GLN A 115 10.10 6.29 8.45
CA GLN A 115 10.22 5.96 9.87
C GLN A 115 8.98 5.26 10.44
N GLY A 116 8.26 4.52 9.60
CA GLY A 116 7.06 3.76 9.95
C GLY A 116 5.75 4.53 9.78
N HIS A 117 5.79 5.78 9.30
CA HIS A 117 4.59 6.61 9.11
C HIS A 117 3.87 6.34 7.78
N TYR A 118 4.60 5.92 6.75
CA TYR A 118 4.05 5.67 5.43
C TYR A 118 4.55 4.36 4.84
N TRP A 119 3.68 3.64 4.16
CA TRP A 119 4.09 2.59 3.26
C TRP A 119 4.30 3.18 1.86
N ARG A 120 5.53 3.10 1.33
CA ARG A 120 6.00 3.93 0.23
C ARG A 120 6.40 3.10 -0.98
N PHE A 121 5.97 3.56 -2.15
CA PHE A 121 6.31 3.00 -3.46
C PHE A 121 7.11 4.03 -4.24
N SER A 122 8.39 3.75 -4.48
CA SER A 122 9.30 4.65 -5.19
C SER A 122 8.75 5.07 -6.56
N PRO A 123 8.99 6.32 -7.02
CA PRO A 123 8.67 6.72 -8.39
C PRO A 123 9.58 6.08 -9.46
N GLN A 124 10.72 5.50 -9.05
CA GLN A 124 11.77 5.02 -9.96
C GLN A 124 11.43 3.67 -10.62
N SER A 125 10.69 2.81 -9.94
CA SER A 125 10.35 1.47 -10.42
C SER A 125 8.96 1.06 -9.94
N THR A 126 8.37 0.07 -10.58
CA THR A 126 7.16 -0.57 -10.08
C THR A 126 7.51 -1.72 -9.15
N SER A 127 6.84 -1.82 -8.01
CA SER A 127 7.00 -2.91 -7.03
C SER A 127 5.67 -3.59 -6.74
N ILE A 128 5.74 -4.82 -6.23
CA ILE A 128 4.68 -5.46 -5.47
C ILE A 128 5.20 -5.56 -4.06
N GLU A 129 4.42 -5.07 -3.11
CA GLU A 129 4.78 -5.05 -1.71
C GLU A 129 3.65 -5.59 -0.87
N LYS A 130 4.01 -6.12 0.29
CA LYS A 130 3.10 -6.52 1.34
C LYS A 130 3.40 -5.71 2.59
N VAL A 131 2.34 -5.28 3.27
CA VAL A 131 2.45 -4.54 4.53
C VAL A 131 1.57 -5.15 5.61
N LEU A 132 2.13 -5.21 6.83
CA LEU A 132 1.37 -5.47 8.05
C LEU A 132 1.30 -4.17 8.85
N VAL A 133 0.10 -3.81 9.29
CA VAL A 133 -0.14 -2.63 10.12
C VAL A 133 -0.49 -3.03 11.56
N TYR A 134 -0.23 -2.14 12.51
CA TYR A 134 -0.65 -2.30 13.91
C TYR A 134 -1.29 -1.00 14.42
N ARG A 135 -2.04 -1.09 15.51
CA ARG A 135 -2.70 0.06 16.16
C ARG A 135 -1.96 0.43 17.44
N PHE A 136 -1.87 1.72 17.74
CA PHE A 136 -1.25 2.25 18.96
C PHE A 136 -1.92 3.55 19.42
N GLU A 137 -1.64 3.97 20.66
CA GLU A 137 -2.18 5.21 21.26
C GLU A 137 -1.38 6.46 20.87
#